data_AF-X1HNF4-F1
#
_entry.id   AF-X1HNF4-F1
#
_cell.length_a   1.000
_cell.length_b   1.000
_cell.length_c   1.000
_cell.angle_alpha   90.00
_cell.angle_beta   90.00
_cell.angle_gamma   90.00
#
_symmetry.space_group_name_H-M   'P 1'
#
loop_
_entity.id
_entity.type
_entity.pdbx_description
1 polymer ?
#
loop_
_entity_poly.entity_id
_entity_poly.type
_entity_poly.pdbx_seq_one_letter_code
_entity_poly.pdbx_strand_id
1 'polypeptide(L)'
;MQIDIGFNDIVYPRPKLIEYPVILDFPKPHLKGYPAESVVSEKFEAMVKLGLLNSRMKDFYDIWLMMHQFDFEGSKLIEALRRTFTYRKTGVPEGQKLFAKEIYDEKSDRQTLWKAFLNKGDIKHAPDKLSLVAKEIERFLYKPLGAINKSEKFDARWKASGPWRCKKSRL
;
A
#
# COMPACT_ATOMS: atom_id res chain seq x y z
N MET A 1 -25.90 -0.14 -5.44
CA MET A 1 -24.77 0.38 -4.64
C MET A 1 -24.60 -0.54 -3.45
N GLN A 2 -23.42 -1.14 -3.29
CA GLN A 2 -23.09 -1.93 -2.10
C GLN A 2 -22.29 -1.04 -1.15
N ILE A 3 -22.63 -1.06 0.13
CA ILE A 3 -21.93 -0.34 1.18
C ILE A 3 -21.39 -1.38 2.16
N ASP A 4 -20.07 -1.46 2.26
CA ASP A 4 -19.39 -2.29 3.25
C ASP A 4 -18.96 -1.40 4.43
N ILE A 5 -19.26 -1.85 5.65
CA ILE A 5 -18.96 -1.10 6.89
C ILE A 5 -17.97 -1.92 7.71
N GLY A 6 -16.74 -1.43 7.79
CA GLY A 6 -15.69 -1.97 8.65
C GLY A 6 -15.61 -1.21 9.97
N PHE A 7 -15.36 -1.93 11.06
CA PHE A 7 -15.15 -1.36 12.39
C PHE A 7 -13.77 -1.72 12.90
N ASN A 8 -13.31 -0.95 13.89
CA ASN A 8 -12.23 -1.33 14.78
C ASN A 8 -10.83 -1.35 14.14
N ASP A 9 -10.60 -0.71 12.99
CA ASP A 9 -9.25 -0.50 12.46
C ASP A 9 -8.59 0.74 13.04
N ILE A 10 -7.26 0.68 13.21
CA ILE A 10 -6.48 1.86 13.61
C ILE A 10 -6.21 2.73 12.39
N VAL A 11 -6.73 3.95 12.45
CA VAL A 11 -6.48 4.97 11.42
C VAL A 11 -5.34 5.88 11.85
N TYR A 12 -4.28 5.92 11.05
CA TYR A 12 -3.19 6.86 11.21
C TYR A 12 -2.56 7.22 9.86
N PRO A 13 -2.31 8.51 9.57
CA PRO A 13 -2.71 9.72 10.32
C PRO A 13 -4.23 9.86 10.54
N ARG A 14 -4.69 10.94 11.17
CA ARG A 14 -6.14 11.18 11.27
C ARG A 14 -6.74 11.33 9.86
N PRO A 15 -7.99 10.87 9.63
CA PRO A 15 -8.71 11.11 8.39
C PRO A 15 -8.68 12.58 7.97
N LYS A 16 -8.57 12.84 6.67
CA LYS A 16 -8.55 14.19 6.11
C LYS A 16 -9.88 14.52 5.47
N LEU A 17 -10.30 15.77 5.50
CA LEU A 17 -11.45 16.21 4.71
C LEU A 17 -11.06 16.19 3.22
N ILE A 18 -11.88 15.55 2.40
CA ILE A 18 -11.72 15.51 0.94
C ILE A 18 -13.00 16.02 0.29
N GLU A 19 -12.84 16.73 -0.83
CA GLU A 19 -13.96 17.07 -1.71
C GLU A 19 -14.16 15.93 -2.70
N TYR A 20 -15.37 15.37 -2.75
CA TYR A 20 -15.70 14.36 -3.74
C TYR A 20 -16.17 15.04 -5.04
N PRO A 21 -15.74 14.57 -6.22
CA PRO A 21 -16.19 15.13 -7.48
C PRO A 21 -17.71 14.93 -7.67
N VAL A 22 -18.37 15.96 -8.21
CA VAL A 22 -19.79 15.95 -8.55
C VAL A 22 -19.95 15.90 -10.07
N ILE A 23 -20.96 15.15 -10.55
CA ILE A 23 -21.29 15.04 -11.97
C ILE A 23 -22.29 16.13 -12.38
N LEU A 24 -23.14 16.55 -11.44
CA LEU A 24 -24.16 17.57 -11.62
C LEU A 24 -23.75 18.84 -10.87
N ASP A 25 -24.38 19.98 -11.19
CA ASP A 25 -24.14 21.29 -10.59
C ASP A 25 -24.65 21.42 -9.14
N PHE A 26 -24.24 20.48 -8.28
CA PHE A 26 -24.45 20.51 -6.84
C PHE A 26 -23.18 20.91 -6.10
N PRO A 27 -23.28 21.45 -4.87
CA PRO A 27 -22.12 21.65 -4.02
C PRO A 27 -21.35 20.34 -3.82
N LYS A 28 -20.02 20.39 -3.90
CA LYS A 28 -19.17 19.21 -3.65
C LYS A 28 -19.35 18.73 -2.21
N PRO A 29 -19.65 17.45 -1.99
CA PRO A 29 -19.75 16.94 -0.63
C PRO A 29 -18.35 16.81 -0.02
N HIS A 30 -18.24 17.18 1.25
CA HIS A 30 -17.03 17.04 2.04
C HIS A 30 -17.09 15.74 2.84
N LEU A 31 -16.17 14.83 2.57
CA LEU A 31 -16.10 13.52 3.22
C LEU A 31 -14.81 13.40 4.03
N LYS A 32 -14.83 12.60 5.10
CA LYS A 32 -13.60 12.20 5.78
C LYS A 32 -12.94 11.07 4.97
N GLY A 33 -11.93 11.43 4.19
CA GLY A 33 -11.11 10.51 3.42
C GLY A 33 -10.15 9.73 4.30
N TYR A 34 -10.08 8.43 4.03
CA TYR A 34 -9.13 7.53 4.66
C TYR A 34 -7.70 7.87 4.20
N PRO A 35 -6.71 7.98 5.10
CA PRO A 35 -5.36 8.38 4.72
C PRO A 35 -4.65 7.27 3.95
N ALA A 36 -3.84 7.66 2.97
CA ALA A 36 -3.10 6.74 2.10
C ALA A 36 -2.19 5.81 2.90
N GLU A 37 -1.58 6.31 3.97
CA GLU A 37 -0.71 5.55 4.86
C GLU A 37 -1.46 4.38 5.54
N SER A 38 -2.71 4.58 5.98
CA SER A 38 -3.53 3.49 6.55
C SER A 38 -3.90 2.46 5.49
N VAL A 39 -4.33 2.90 4.30
CA VAL A 39 -4.69 1.98 3.20
C VAL A 39 -3.51 1.06 2.85
N VAL A 40 -2.31 1.63 2.67
CA VAL A 40 -1.10 0.86 2.38
C VAL A 40 -0.79 -0.09 3.54
N SER A 41 -0.87 0.38 4.78
CA SER A 41 -0.50 -0.41 5.95
C SER A 41 -1.42 -1.61 6.16
N GLU A 42 -2.72 -1.43 6.00
CA GLU A 42 -3.72 -2.48 6.14
C GLU A 42 -3.65 -3.52 5.04
N LYS A 43 -3.46 -3.08 3.80
CA LYS A 43 -3.31 -3.99 2.65
C LYS A 43 -2.03 -4.79 2.78
N PHE A 44 -0.92 -4.13 3.12
CA PHE A 44 0.35 -4.80 3.28
C PHE A 44 0.33 -5.80 4.44
N GLU A 45 -0.23 -5.43 5.60
CA GLU A 45 -0.42 -6.35 6.71
C GLU A 45 -1.25 -7.57 6.29
N ALA A 46 -2.36 -7.36 5.58
CA ALA A 46 -3.19 -8.47 5.12
C ALA A 46 -2.44 -9.39 4.15
N MET A 47 -1.61 -8.83 3.26
CA MET A 47 -0.78 -9.59 2.33
C MET A 47 0.26 -10.44 3.08
N VAL A 48 0.90 -9.89 4.11
CA VAL A 48 1.87 -10.59 4.96
C VAL A 48 1.18 -11.70 5.75
N LYS A 49 0.05 -11.40 6.39
CA LYS A 49 -0.72 -12.35 7.20
C LYS A 49 -1.20 -13.56 6.40
N LEU A 50 -1.60 -13.36 5.14
CA LEU A 50 -2.01 -14.45 4.26
C LEU A 50 -0.84 -15.34 3.80
N GLY A 51 0.37 -14.80 3.69
CA GLY A 51 1.58 -15.54 3.32
C GLY A 51 1.40 -16.37 2.04
N LEU A 52 1.66 -17.68 2.13
CA LEU A 52 1.55 -18.63 1.01
C LEU A 52 0.13 -18.72 0.41
N LEU A 53 -0.89 -18.44 1.22
CA LEU A 53 -2.30 -18.48 0.81
C LEU A 53 -2.77 -17.17 0.16
N ASN A 54 -1.88 -16.19 -0.03
CA ASN A 54 -2.26 -14.90 -0.56
C ASN A 54 -2.69 -14.97 -2.03
N SER A 55 -4.00 -14.81 -2.26
CA SER A 55 -4.65 -14.72 -3.57
C SER A 55 -5.27 -13.34 -3.84
N ARG A 56 -5.07 -12.35 -2.96
CA ARG A 56 -5.69 -11.03 -3.04
C ARG A 56 -4.96 -10.11 -4.02
N MET A 57 -5.12 -10.37 -5.31
CA MET A 57 -4.48 -9.59 -6.40
C MET A 57 -4.79 -8.09 -6.35
N LYS A 58 -6.00 -7.74 -5.90
CA LYS A 58 -6.40 -6.34 -5.71
C LYS A 58 -5.51 -5.59 -4.73
N ASP A 59 -5.01 -6.22 -3.66
CA ASP A 59 -4.16 -5.54 -2.69
C ASP A 59 -2.80 -5.18 -3.28
N PHE A 60 -2.24 -6.02 -4.16
CA PHE A 60 -1.04 -5.68 -4.94
C PHE A 60 -1.29 -4.47 -5.84
N TYR A 61 -2.39 -4.47 -6.59
CA TYR A 61 -2.73 -3.35 -7.46
C TYR A 61 -2.97 -2.06 -6.69
N ASP A 62 -3.72 -2.12 -5.59
CA ASP A 62 -4.05 -0.95 -4.80
C ASP A 62 -2.77 -0.33 -4.19
N ILE A 63 -1.85 -1.11 -3.61
CA ILE A 63 -0.59 -0.55 -3.11
C ILE A 63 0.25 0.03 -4.26
N TRP A 64 0.34 -0.68 -5.39
CA TRP A 64 1.04 -0.22 -6.58
C TRP A 64 0.48 1.13 -7.06
N LEU A 65 -0.83 1.24 -7.19
CA LEU A 65 -1.52 2.47 -7.57
C LEU A 65 -1.24 3.59 -6.57
N MET A 66 -1.32 3.29 -5.27
CA MET A 66 -1.12 4.27 -4.21
C MET A 66 0.30 4.86 -4.22
N MET A 67 1.34 4.03 -4.38
CA MET A 67 2.72 4.53 -4.48
C MET A 67 3.00 5.32 -5.77
N HIS A 68 2.20 5.14 -6.81
CA HIS A 68 2.31 5.88 -8.07
C HIS A 68 1.48 7.16 -8.13
N GLN A 69 0.47 7.31 -7.27
CA GLN A 69 -0.44 8.46 -7.28
C GLN A 69 -0.26 9.40 -6.09
N PHE A 70 0.26 8.91 -4.96
CA PHE A 70 0.37 9.67 -3.73
C PHE A 70 1.82 9.88 -3.29
N ASP A 71 2.06 11.04 -2.70
CA ASP A 71 3.28 11.34 -1.97
C ASP A 71 3.17 10.80 -0.54
N PHE A 72 4.26 10.27 0.00
CA PHE A 72 4.32 9.77 1.38
C PHE A 72 5.40 10.47 2.19
N GLU A 73 5.07 10.84 3.42
CA GLU A 73 6.07 11.20 4.43
C GLU A 73 6.47 9.95 5.19
N GLY A 74 7.77 9.61 5.16
CA GLY A 74 8.30 8.37 5.71
C GLY A 74 7.92 8.18 7.17
N SER A 75 8.00 9.24 7.98
CA SER A 75 7.66 9.22 9.40
C SER A 75 6.19 8.88 9.65
N LYS A 76 5.28 9.30 8.76
CA LYS A 76 3.85 8.96 8.87
C LYS A 76 3.58 7.53 8.43
N LEU A 77 4.22 7.09 7.35
CA LEU A 77 4.07 5.74 6.84
C LEU A 77 4.59 4.69 7.83
N ILE A 78 5.78 4.88 8.41
CA ILE A 78 6.32 3.93 9.40
C ILE A 78 5.43 3.82 10.63
N GLU A 79 4.82 4.93 11.05
CA GLU A 79 3.95 4.95 12.21
C GLU A 79 2.61 4.28 11.92
N ALA A 80 2.05 4.48 10.71
CA ALA A 80 0.87 3.76 10.26
C ALA A 80 1.14 2.25 10.20
N LEU A 81 2.23 1.82 9.56
CA LEU A 81 2.65 0.43 9.48
C LEU A 81 2.81 -0.19 10.87
N ARG A 82 3.56 0.47 11.75
CA ARG A 82 3.79 0.00 13.12
C ARG A 82 2.49 -0.18 13.88
N ARG A 83 1.59 0.80 13.82
CA ARG A 83 0.28 0.73 14.50
C ARG A 83 -0.58 -0.40 13.97
N THR A 84 -0.71 -0.52 12.64
CA THR A 84 -1.52 -1.56 12.00
C THR A 84 -1.00 -2.96 12.33
N PHE A 85 0.30 -3.21 12.16
CA PHE A 85 0.91 -4.51 12.44
C PHE A 85 0.80 -4.89 13.93
N THR A 86 1.08 -3.94 14.83
CA THR A 86 0.93 -4.15 16.29
C THR A 86 -0.51 -4.49 16.64
N TYR A 87 -1.46 -3.73 16.13
CA TYR A 87 -2.87 -3.88 16.44
C TYR A 87 -3.46 -5.20 15.93
N ARG A 88 -3.11 -5.59 14.70
CA ARG A 88 -3.56 -6.84 14.08
C ARG A 88 -2.72 -8.06 14.50
N LYS A 89 -1.72 -7.85 15.36
CA LYS A 89 -0.83 -8.88 15.94
C LYS A 89 -0.08 -9.67 14.86
N THR A 90 0.42 -8.96 13.85
CA THR A 90 1.22 -9.54 12.76
C THR A 90 2.64 -9.03 12.87
N GLY A 91 3.62 -9.93 12.78
CA GLY A 91 5.03 -9.57 12.77
C GLY A 91 5.38 -8.77 11.51
N VAL A 92 6.17 -7.71 11.67
CA VAL A 92 6.69 -6.95 10.54
C VAL A 92 7.71 -7.83 9.81
N PRO A 93 7.57 -8.08 8.50
CA PRO A 93 8.48 -8.97 7.79
C PRO A 93 9.89 -8.37 7.70
N GLU A 94 10.88 -9.25 7.68
CA GLU A 94 12.29 -8.93 7.49
C GLU A 94 12.79 -9.47 6.15
N GLY A 95 13.84 -8.83 5.62
CA GLY A 95 14.51 -9.25 4.40
C GLY A 95 14.07 -8.49 3.14
N GLN A 96 14.66 -8.88 2.01
CA GLN A 96 14.49 -8.17 0.74
C GLN A 96 13.29 -8.68 -0.07
N LYS A 97 12.93 -9.96 0.08
CA LYS A 97 11.75 -10.57 -0.55
C LYS A 97 10.64 -10.69 0.47
N LEU A 98 9.55 -9.98 0.26
CA LEU A 98 8.45 -9.86 1.23
C LEU A 98 7.33 -10.88 1.00
N PHE A 99 7.30 -11.53 -0.16
CA PHE A 99 6.17 -12.38 -0.57
C PHE A 99 6.57 -13.84 -0.81
N ALA A 100 5.57 -14.69 -0.98
CA ALA A 100 5.75 -16.11 -1.31
C ALA A 100 6.43 -16.30 -2.67
N LYS A 101 7.15 -17.41 -2.88
CA LYS A 101 7.93 -17.65 -4.12
C LYS A 101 7.04 -17.62 -5.37
N GLU A 102 5.81 -18.09 -5.23
CA GLU A 102 4.78 -18.16 -6.26
C GLU A 102 4.42 -16.77 -6.80
N ILE A 103 4.49 -15.72 -5.97
CA ILE A 103 4.24 -14.33 -6.40
C ILE A 103 5.29 -13.87 -7.43
N TYR A 104 6.51 -14.43 -7.39
CA TYR A 104 7.56 -14.10 -8.34
C TYR A 104 7.63 -15.04 -9.53
N ASP A 105 6.91 -16.16 -9.49
CA ASP A 105 6.90 -17.15 -10.55
C ASP A 105 5.83 -16.80 -11.59
N GLU A 106 6.27 -16.51 -12.82
CA GLU A 106 5.39 -16.17 -13.95
C GLU A 106 4.56 -17.36 -14.43
N LYS A 107 4.90 -18.59 -14.02
CA LYS A 107 4.15 -19.82 -14.32
C LYS A 107 3.19 -20.21 -13.21
N SER A 108 3.13 -19.45 -12.11
CA SER A 108 2.25 -19.76 -10.98
C SER A 108 0.77 -19.50 -11.26
N ASP A 109 -0.07 -20.09 -10.43
CA ASP A 109 -1.49 -19.76 -10.33
C ASP A 109 -1.70 -18.29 -9.91
N ARG A 110 -0.81 -17.71 -9.10
CA ARG A 110 -0.85 -16.29 -8.69
C ARG A 110 -0.72 -15.35 -9.88
N GLN A 111 0.19 -15.63 -10.81
CA GLN A 111 0.31 -14.86 -12.05
C GLN A 111 -0.95 -14.98 -12.93
N THR A 112 -1.61 -16.15 -12.91
CA THR A 112 -2.89 -16.36 -13.60
C THR A 112 -4.00 -15.51 -12.98
N LEU A 113 -4.11 -15.51 -11.65
CA LEU A 113 -5.05 -14.67 -10.90
C LEU A 113 -4.82 -13.18 -11.17
N TRP A 114 -3.56 -12.74 -11.23
CA TRP A 114 -3.20 -11.36 -11.53
C TRP A 114 -3.72 -10.92 -12.91
N LYS A 115 -3.47 -11.71 -13.95
CA LYS A 115 -3.97 -11.42 -15.31
C LYS A 115 -5.50 -11.38 -15.35
N ALA A 116 -6.15 -12.34 -14.68
CA ALA A 116 -7.61 -12.36 -14.60
C ALA A 116 -8.17 -11.10 -13.90
N PHE A 117 -7.52 -10.65 -12.83
CA PHE A 117 -7.86 -9.40 -12.15
C PHE A 117 -7.70 -8.18 -13.06
N LEU A 118 -6.56 -8.04 -13.75
CA LEU A 118 -6.32 -6.92 -14.68
C LEU A 118 -7.35 -6.87 -15.80
N ASN A 119 -7.62 -8.03 -16.44
CA ASN A 119 -8.57 -8.14 -17.53
C ASN A 119 -10.00 -7.79 -17.08
N LYS A 120 -10.43 -8.30 -15.92
CA LYS A 120 -11.77 -8.02 -15.38
C LYS A 120 -11.96 -6.54 -15.04
N GLY A 121 -10.91 -5.85 -14.65
CA GLY A 121 -10.93 -4.42 -14.33
C GLY A 121 -10.66 -3.47 -15.49
N ASP A 122 -10.41 -3.98 -16.71
CA ASP A 122 -9.88 -3.20 -17.85
C ASP A 122 -8.66 -2.33 -17.49
N ILE A 123 -7.77 -2.87 -16.65
CA ILE A 123 -6.60 -2.16 -16.14
C ILE A 123 -5.44 -2.31 -17.13
N LYS A 124 -5.12 -1.23 -17.85
CA LYS A 124 -4.10 -1.23 -18.93
C LYS A 124 -2.72 -0.70 -18.53
N HIS A 125 -2.64 0.00 -17.40
CA HIS A 125 -1.43 0.75 -17.03
C HIS A 125 -0.56 0.06 -15.97
N ALA A 126 -1.07 -0.99 -15.33
CA ALA A 126 -0.28 -1.80 -14.41
C ALA A 126 0.58 -2.81 -15.18
N PRO A 127 1.75 -3.22 -14.64
CA PRO A 127 2.56 -4.27 -15.25
C PRO A 127 1.80 -5.61 -15.38
N ASP A 128 1.92 -6.26 -16.54
CA ASP A 128 1.30 -7.58 -16.80
C ASP A 128 1.85 -8.69 -15.88
N LYS A 129 3.06 -8.50 -15.36
CA LYS A 129 3.76 -9.45 -14.49
C LYS A 129 3.58 -9.06 -13.03
N LEU A 130 2.98 -9.96 -12.25
CA LEU A 130 2.82 -9.80 -10.80
C LEU A 130 4.17 -9.62 -10.10
N SER A 131 5.19 -10.31 -10.60
CA SER A 131 6.56 -10.23 -10.08
C SER A 131 7.19 -8.84 -10.21
N LEU A 132 6.81 -8.05 -11.23
CA LEU A 132 7.27 -6.67 -11.37
C LEU A 132 6.59 -5.76 -10.35
N VAL A 133 5.27 -5.90 -10.18
CA VAL A 133 4.49 -5.18 -9.17
C VAL A 133 5.03 -5.45 -7.77
N ALA A 134 5.27 -6.73 -7.45
CA ALA A 134 5.83 -7.14 -6.16
C ALA A 134 7.19 -6.48 -5.89
N LYS A 135 8.10 -6.47 -6.87
CA LYS A 135 9.43 -5.84 -6.73
C LYS A 135 9.34 -4.33 -6.52
N GLU A 136 8.38 -3.66 -7.15
CA GLU A 136 8.20 -2.23 -6.94
C GLU A 136 7.64 -1.91 -5.55
N ILE A 137 6.68 -2.71 -5.06
CA ILE A 137 6.18 -2.62 -3.69
C ILE A 137 7.31 -2.86 -2.69
N GLU A 138 8.17 -3.85 -2.93
CA GLU A 138 9.36 -4.10 -2.11
C GLU A 138 10.30 -2.90 -2.11
N ARG A 139 10.58 -2.30 -3.27
CA ARG A 139 11.41 -1.10 -3.36
C ARG A 139 10.82 0.07 -2.56
N PHE A 140 9.50 0.21 -2.58
CA PHE A 140 8.77 1.21 -1.81
C PHE A 140 8.85 0.93 -0.30
N LEU A 141 8.68 -0.32 0.13
CA LEU A 141 8.59 -0.68 1.56
C LEU A 141 9.94 -1.02 2.21
N TYR A 142 10.98 -1.33 1.45
CA TYR A 142 12.27 -1.80 1.99
C TYR A 142 12.88 -0.86 3.04
N LYS A 143 12.96 0.44 2.75
CA LYS A 143 13.50 1.44 3.69
C LYS A 143 12.56 1.67 4.90
N PRO A 144 11.24 1.89 4.72
CA PRO A 144 10.30 1.96 5.84
C PRO A 144 10.36 0.76 6.79
N LEU A 145 10.31 -0.47 6.26
CA LEU A 145 10.33 -1.68 7.07
C LEU A 145 11.68 -1.86 7.79
N GLY A 146 12.78 -1.57 7.10
CA GLY A 146 14.11 -1.59 7.72
C GLY A 146 14.23 -0.62 8.90
N ALA A 147 13.64 0.58 8.80
CA ALA A 147 13.61 1.53 9.90
C ALA A 147 12.76 1.04 11.08
N ILE A 148 11.61 0.40 10.80
CA ILE A 148 10.76 -0.19 11.84
C ILE A 148 11.51 -1.30 12.60
N ASN A 149 12.11 -2.24 11.87
CA ASN A 149 12.80 -3.40 12.47
C ASN A 149 14.03 -2.98 13.29
N LYS A 150 14.68 -1.87 12.92
CA LYS A 150 15.81 -1.28 13.68
C LYS A 150 15.38 -0.27 14.75
N SER A 151 14.08 0.00 14.89
CA SER A 151 13.56 1.07 15.76
C SER A 151 14.17 2.46 15.49
N GLU A 152 14.42 2.77 14.22
CA GLU A 152 15.01 4.02 13.74
C GLU A 152 13.94 5.00 13.24
N LYS A 153 14.28 6.30 13.23
CA LYS A 153 13.47 7.33 12.57
C LYS A 153 13.62 7.23 11.04
N PHE A 154 12.54 7.56 10.32
CA PHE A 154 12.55 7.57 8.86
C PHE A 154 12.05 8.90 8.27
N ASP A 155 12.92 9.90 8.24
CA ASP A 155 12.61 11.26 7.75
C ASP A 155 12.90 11.45 6.26
N ALA A 156 12.36 10.55 5.44
CA ALA A 156 12.39 10.64 3.98
C ALA A 156 11.02 11.01 3.39
N ARG A 157 11.01 11.43 2.13
CA ARG A 157 9.80 11.63 1.35
C ARG A 157 9.80 10.77 0.10
N TRP A 158 8.67 10.13 -0.15
CA TRP A 158 8.35 9.49 -1.41
C TRP A 158 7.54 10.49 -2.21
N LYS A 159 8.06 10.87 -3.37
CA LYS A 159 7.24 11.56 -4.37
C LYS A 159 6.67 10.48 -5.27
N ALA A 160 5.38 10.55 -5.60
CA ALA A 160 4.69 9.59 -6.45
C ALA A 160 5.57 9.07 -7.60
N SER A 161 5.71 7.74 -7.71
CA SER A 161 6.59 7.04 -8.67
C SER A 161 8.12 7.25 -8.51
N GLY A 162 8.58 7.97 -7.50
CA GLY A 162 9.98 8.31 -7.27
C GLY A 162 10.57 7.60 -6.05
N PRO A 163 11.89 7.39 -5.97
CA PRO A 163 12.48 6.77 -4.79
C PRO A 163 12.35 7.67 -3.56
N TRP A 164 12.45 7.08 -2.37
CA TRP A 164 12.62 7.81 -1.11
C TRP A 164 13.84 8.73 -1.14
N ARG A 165 13.62 10.02 -0.88
CA ARG A 165 14.67 11.04 -0.75
C ARG A 165 14.66 11.64 0.65
N CYS A 166 15.83 11.74 1.29
CA CYS A 166 15.96 12.41 2.58
C CYS A 166 15.59 13.89 2.45
N LYS A 167 14.99 14.48 3.47
CA LYS A 167 14.89 15.95 3.56
C LYS A 167 16.32 16.51 3.62
N LYS A 168 16.76 17.25 2.60
CA LYS A 168 17.96 18.08 2.75
C LYS A 168 17.65 19.11 3.84
N SER A 169 18.45 19.15 4.91
CA SER A 169 18.39 20.28 5.84
C SER A 169 18.71 21.54 5.03
N ARG A 170 17.77 22.47 4.94
CA ARG A 170 18.11 23.83 4.54
C ARG A 170 18.90 24.41 5.72
N LEU A 171 20.21 24.59 5.51
CA LEU A 171 21.03 25.49 6.30
C LEU A 171 20.60 26.93 5.99
#